data_AF-A0AAJ7RQ36-F1
#
_entry.id   AF-A0AAJ7RQ36-F1
#
_cell.length_a   1.000
_cell.length_b   1.000
_cell.length_c   1.000
_cell.angle_alpha   90.00
_cell.angle_beta   90.00
_cell.angle_gamma   90.00
#
_symmetry.space_group_name_H-M   'P 1'
#
loop_
_entity.id
_entity.type
_entity.pdbx_description
1 polymer ?
#
loop_
_entity_poly.entity_id
_entity_poly.type
_entity_poly.pdbx_seq_one_letter_code
_entity_poly.pdbx_strand_id
1 'polypeptide(L)'
;MVSGWCPCVPLGRRESPPPQAPNLNNSGGPFTVSAATDHAEMVQMFYYENRGKCCKKLLRYNGYPNKVLLFPEEGWARSASSSYWTLTPFWWSRSRCKVVEVAGTRRYSTQAKMVDTGTGTLYIIGSFKRMTTDPDFKLYLTSNVSSSDFNMGYSMTGTLERGCKKTNTFQMTHFAVIRRRDYEKAYEDPNPT
;
A
#
# COMPACT_ATOMS: atom_id res chain seq x y z
N MET A 1 76.74 21.08 -17.73
CA MET A 1 77.61 21.24 -16.55
C MET A 1 76.73 21.25 -15.32
N VAL A 2 77.01 20.31 -14.39
CA VAL A 2 76.85 20.32 -12.91
C VAL A 2 76.15 21.55 -12.28
N SER A 3 75.35 21.49 -11.21
CA SER A 3 75.18 20.53 -10.09
C SER A 3 74.23 21.15 -9.04
N GLY A 4 73.70 20.32 -8.12
CA GLY A 4 73.30 20.74 -6.75
C GLY A 4 71.82 20.52 -6.40
N TRP A 5 71.38 19.34 -5.95
CA TRP A 5 71.44 18.76 -4.60
C TRP A 5 70.61 19.48 -3.53
N CYS A 6 69.57 18.81 -3.04
CA CYS A 6 69.06 18.83 -1.65
C CYS A 6 68.23 17.53 -1.39
N PRO A 7 68.11 17.09 -0.13
CA PRO A 7 68.55 15.76 0.29
C PRO A 7 67.44 14.71 0.52
N CYS A 8 67.91 13.46 0.56
CA CYS A 8 67.18 12.25 0.90
C CYS A 8 66.46 12.32 2.26
N VAL A 9 65.19 11.95 2.28
CA VAL A 9 64.45 11.55 3.49
C VAL A 9 64.22 10.03 3.40
N PRO A 10 64.44 9.25 4.48
CA PRO A 10 64.39 7.79 4.42
C PRO A 10 62.98 7.28 4.14
N LEU A 11 62.87 6.30 3.26
CA LEU A 11 61.70 5.44 3.12
C LEU A 11 61.52 4.63 4.41
N GLY A 12 60.83 5.22 5.38
CA GLY A 12 60.32 4.53 6.56
C GLY A 12 59.27 3.52 6.12
N ARG A 13 59.65 2.25 6.13
CA ARG A 13 58.78 1.08 5.98
C ARG A 13 57.73 1.13 7.09
N ARG A 14 56.51 1.59 6.79
CA ARG A 14 55.38 1.52 7.72
C ARG A 14 54.93 0.06 7.76
N GLU A 15 55.44 -0.70 8.71
CA GLU A 15 54.92 -2.03 9.02
C GLU A 15 53.43 -1.92 9.34
N SER A 16 52.64 -2.62 8.55
CA SER A 16 51.21 -2.80 8.81
C SER A 16 51.08 -3.77 9.99
N PRO A 17 50.30 -3.48 11.03
CA PRO A 17 50.01 -4.49 12.04
C PRO A 17 49.29 -5.68 11.39
N PRO A 18 49.52 -6.91 11.87
CA PRO A 18 48.97 -8.11 11.25
C PRO A 18 47.44 -8.08 11.24
N PRO A 19 46.79 -8.76 10.28
CA PRO A 19 45.34 -8.89 10.27
C PRO A 19 44.89 -9.58 11.55
N GLN A 20 44.17 -8.85 12.40
CA GLN A 20 43.46 -9.45 13.52
C GLN A 20 42.40 -10.38 12.93
N ALA A 21 42.54 -11.68 13.19
CA ALA A 21 41.51 -12.66 12.89
C ALA A 21 40.20 -12.22 13.56
N PRO A 22 39.04 -12.33 12.88
CA PRO A 22 37.77 -12.10 13.53
C PRO A 22 37.63 -13.13 14.66
N ASN A 23 37.49 -12.60 15.87
CA ASN A 23 37.41 -13.37 17.10
C ASN A 23 36.09 -14.16 17.10
N LEU A 24 36.12 -15.37 16.55
CA LEU A 24 35.07 -16.36 16.66
C LEU A 24 35.13 -16.95 18.07
N ASN A 25 34.53 -16.25 19.04
CA ASN A 25 34.10 -16.85 20.29
C ASN A 25 32.88 -16.11 20.86
N ASN A 26 31.73 -16.56 20.36
CA ASN A 26 30.58 -16.99 21.15
C ASN A 26 30.12 -16.09 22.31
N SER A 27 29.11 -15.27 22.03
CA SER A 27 28.04 -15.00 22.99
C SER A 27 26.69 -15.13 22.27
N GLY A 28 26.11 -16.33 22.33
CA GLY A 28 24.71 -16.57 22.03
C GLY A 28 23.80 -15.83 23.01
N GLY A 29 23.67 -14.52 22.86
CA GLY A 29 22.52 -13.78 23.37
C GLY A 29 21.37 -13.96 22.39
N PRO A 30 20.11 -14.08 22.85
CA PRO A 30 18.99 -14.11 21.93
C PRO A 30 19.04 -12.83 21.11
N PHE A 31 19.00 -12.93 19.78
CA PHE A 31 18.64 -11.80 18.94
C PHE A 31 17.29 -11.33 19.47
N THR A 32 17.26 -10.25 20.27
CA THR A 32 16.03 -9.63 20.70
C THR A 32 15.45 -8.96 19.47
N VAL A 33 14.71 -9.74 18.68
CA VAL A 33 13.79 -9.21 17.69
C VAL A 33 12.87 -8.29 18.46
N SER A 34 12.96 -6.99 18.21
CA SER A 34 12.11 -6.01 18.89
C SER A 34 10.66 -6.43 18.70
N ALA A 35 9.83 -6.31 19.73
CA ALA A 35 8.40 -6.65 19.65
C ALA A 35 7.68 -5.96 18.47
N ALA A 36 8.17 -4.78 18.07
CA ALA A 36 7.73 -4.07 16.87
C ALA A 36 8.04 -4.82 15.56
N THR A 37 9.24 -5.39 15.44
CA THR A 37 9.67 -6.18 14.26
C THR A 37 8.89 -7.48 14.17
N ASP A 38 8.69 -8.18 15.29
CA ASP A 38 7.89 -9.41 15.35
C ASP A 38 6.41 -9.15 14.99
N HIS A 39 5.84 -8.05 15.51
CA HIS A 39 4.49 -7.64 15.12
C HIS A 39 4.38 -7.29 13.63
N ALA A 40 5.37 -6.58 13.05
CA ALA A 40 5.38 -6.26 11.63
C ALA A 40 5.49 -7.51 10.74
N GLU A 41 6.32 -8.48 11.14
CA GLU A 41 6.47 -9.77 10.45
C GLU A 41 5.16 -10.57 10.48
N MET A 42 4.54 -10.69 11.65
CA MET A 42 3.24 -11.37 11.82
C MET A 42 2.13 -10.72 11.00
N VAL A 43 2.10 -9.38 10.94
CA VAL A 43 1.15 -8.64 10.10
C VAL A 43 1.40 -8.90 8.61
N GLN A 44 2.66 -8.89 8.18
CA GLN A 44 3.02 -9.18 6.80
C GLN A 44 2.61 -10.61 6.40
N MET A 45 2.85 -11.58 7.30
CA MET A 45 2.45 -12.97 7.09
C MET A 45 0.94 -13.11 6.94
N PHE A 46 0.15 -12.38 7.73
CA PHE A 46 -1.31 -12.36 7.58
C PHE A 46 -1.73 -11.99 6.16
N TYR A 47 -1.15 -10.96 5.55
CA TYR A 47 -1.56 -10.59 4.18
C TYR A 47 -1.08 -11.60 3.15
N TYR A 48 0.11 -12.17 3.31
CA TYR A 48 0.62 -13.22 2.42
C TYR A 48 -0.30 -14.44 2.43
N GLU A 49 -0.67 -14.92 3.63
CA GLU A 49 -1.59 -16.05 3.81
C GLU A 49 -3.00 -15.78 3.30
N ASN A 50 -3.42 -14.51 3.24
CA ASN A 50 -4.76 -14.12 2.82
C ASN A 50 -4.81 -13.57 1.39
N ARG A 51 -3.70 -13.59 0.66
CA ARG A 51 -3.66 -13.31 -0.78
C ARG A 51 -4.60 -14.25 -1.53
N GLY A 52 -5.42 -13.68 -2.41
CA GLY A 52 -6.44 -14.43 -3.17
C GLY A 52 -7.63 -14.92 -2.34
N LYS A 53 -7.71 -14.61 -1.04
CA LYS A 53 -8.86 -14.95 -0.17
C LYS A 53 -9.83 -13.77 -0.05
N CYS A 54 -10.98 -14.01 0.57
CA CYS A 54 -12.06 -13.03 0.78
C CYS A 54 -11.58 -11.60 1.12
N CYS A 55 -11.87 -10.64 0.24
CA CYS A 55 -11.47 -9.23 0.41
C CYS A 55 -12.11 -8.59 1.65
N LYS A 56 -13.35 -8.97 2.00
CA LYS A 56 -14.00 -8.48 3.24
C LYS A 56 -13.21 -8.85 4.50
N LYS A 57 -12.47 -9.97 4.50
CA LYS A 57 -11.58 -10.34 5.62
C LYS A 57 -10.43 -9.35 5.73
N LEU A 58 -9.79 -9.01 4.61
CA LEU A 58 -8.71 -8.02 4.56
C LEU A 58 -9.20 -6.62 4.96
N LEU A 59 -10.34 -6.16 4.44
CA LEU A 59 -10.94 -4.87 4.82
C LEU A 59 -11.20 -4.77 6.33
N ARG A 60 -11.70 -5.85 6.95
CA ARG A 60 -11.91 -5.90 8.40
C ARG A 60 -10.59 -5.88 9.16
N TYR A 61 -9.58 -6.60 8.65
CA TYR A 61 -8.26 -6.61 9.26
C TYR A 61 -7.57 -5.24 9.17
N ASN A 62 -7.70 -4.51 8.06
CA ASN A 62 -7.19 -3.14 7.92
C ASN A 62 -7.87 -2.17 8.89
N GLY A 63 -9.13 -2.42 9.25
CA GLY A 63 -9.95 -1.51 10.03
C GLY A 63 -10.70 -0.52 9.15
N TYR A 64 -11.66 0.19 9.73
CA TYR A 64 -12.51 1.13 9.00
C TYR A 64 -12.26 2.56 9.47
N PRO A 65 -12.36 3.56 8.57
CA PRO A 65 -12.59 3.41 7.13
C PRO A 65 -11.37 2.82 6.38
N ASN A 66 -11.62 2.05 5.32
CA ASN A 66 -10.55 1.64 4.41
C ASN A 66 -10.31 2.73 3.37
N LYS A 67 -9.07 3.22 3.27
CA LYS A 67 -8.67 4.24 2.29
C LYS A 67 -8.26 3.58 0.98
N VAL A 68 -8.95 3.96 -0.09
CA VAL A 68 -8.69 3.53 -1.47
C VAL A 68 -8.00 4.69 -2.18
N LEU A 69 -6.73 4.53 -2.49
CA LEU A 69 -5.97 5.48 -3.28
C LEU A 69 -6.33 5.27 -4.75
N LEU A 70 -6.58 6.37 -5.46
CA LEU A 70 -6.96 6.35 -6.87
C LEU A 70 -5.87 7.02 -7.70
N PHE A 71 -5.33 6.29 -8.68
CA PHE A 71 -4.33 6.78 -9.61
C PHE A 71 -4.97 6.87 -11.00
N PRO A 72 -5.04 8.05 -11.63
CA PRO A 72 -5.69 8.21 -12.91
C PRO A 72 -5.02 7.34 -13.98
N GLU A 73 -5.83 6.72 -14.83
CA GLU A 73 -5.36 6.04 -16.03
C GLU A 73 -4.81 7.05 -17.04
N GLU A 74 -3.83 6.64 -17.85
CA GLU A 74 -3.26 7.46 -18.92
C GLU A 74 -4.35 7.96 -19.88
N GLY A 75 -4.52 9.28 -19.98
CA GLY A 75 -5.60 9.91 -20.76
C GLY A 75 -6.74 10.51 -19.92
N TRP A 76 -6.87 10.13 -18.64
CA TRP A 76 -7.74 10.82 -17.70
C TRP A 76 -6.99 11.97 -17.02
N ALA A 77 -7.61 13.16 -16.98
CA ALA A 77 -6.95 14.42 -16.63
C ALA A 77 -6.17 14.35 -15.29
N ARG A 78 -4.90 14.77 -15.33
CA ARG A 78 -3.96 14.87 -14.19
C ARG A 78 -4.51 15.65 -12.99
N SER A 79 -5.60 16.40 -13.14
CA SER A 79 -6.27 17.15 -12.06
C SER A 79 -7.06 16.28 -11.07
N ALA A 80 -7.24 14.98 -11.34
CA ALA A 80 -7.82 14.02 -10.39
C ALA A 80 -6.78 13.40 -9.41
N SER A 81 -5.51 13.83 -9.50
CA SER A 81 -4.32 13.20 -8.92
C SER A 81 -4.23 13.13 -7.39
N SER A 82 -5.21 13.66 -6.65
CA SER A 82 -5.25 13.59 -5.18
C SER A 82 -6.60 13.16 -4.61
N SER A 83 -7.46 12.54 -5.42
CA SER A 83 -8.71 11.98 -4.90
C SER A 83 -8.48 10.59 -4.29
N TYR A 84 -9.07 10.36 -3.13
CA TYR A 84 -9.14 9.03 -2.54
C TYR A 84 -10.57 8.74 -2.10
N TRP A 85 -10.91 7.47 -2.06
CA TRP A 85 -12.18 7.03 -1.52
C TRP A 85 -11.98 6.42 -0.15
N THR A 86 -13.01 6.50 0.67
CA THR A 86 -13.09 5.73 1.91
C THR A 86 -14.28 4.80 1.88
N LEU A 87 -14.06 3.58 2.38
CA LEU A 87 -15.04 2.51 2.43
C LEU A 87 -15.34 2.14 3.87
N THR A 88 -16.61 2.24 4.26
CA THR A 88 -17.07 1.84 5.59
C THR A 88 -18.30 0.95 5.43
N PRO A 89 -18.26 -0.34 5.77
CA PRO A 89 -19.44 -1.20 5.73
C PRO A 89 -20.46 -0.71 6.75
N PHE A 90 -21.74 -0.94 6.47
CA PHE A 90 -22.77 -0.71 7.47
C PHE A 90 -22.80 -1.86 8.47
N TRP A 91 -22.87 -1.56 9.76
CA TRP A 91 -22.90 -2.60 10.79
C TRP A 91 -24.16 -3.49 10.69
N TRP A 92 -25.27 -2.94 10.19
CA TRP A 92 -26.52 -3.67 9.92
C TRP A 92 -26.60 -4.34 8.54
N SER A 93 -25.62 -4.14 7.65
CA SER A 93 -25.68 -4.70 6.30
C SER A 93 -24.34 -5.22 5.82
N ARG A 94 -24.27 -6.54 5.59
CA ARG A 94 -23.09 -7.21 5.04
C ARG A 94 -22.88 -6.99 3.54
N SER A 95 -23.86 -6.43 2.85
CA SER A 95 -23.88 -6.24 1.40
C SER A 95 -23.90 -4.76 0.99
N ARG A 96 -23.76 -3.83 1.94
CA ARG A 96 -23.74 -2.41 1.66
C ARG A 96 -22.62 -1.72 2.43
N CYS A 97 -22.08 -0.66 1.84
CA CYS A 97 -21.11 0.21 2.47
C CYS A 97 -21.40 1.67 2.15
N LYS A 98 -20.95 2.56 3.02
CA LYS A 98 -20.77 3.97 2.72
C LYS A 98 -19.48 4.14 1.92
N VAL A 99 -19.58 4.86 0.81
CA VAL A 99 -18.43 5.31 0.02
C VAL A 99 -18.35 6.82 0.18
N VAL A 100 -17.18 7.34 0.54
CA VAL A 100 -16.93 8.79 0.58
C VAL A 100 -15.77 9.12 -0.34
N GLU A 101 -16.04 9.93 -1.34
CA GLU A 101 -15.03 10.52 -2.21
C GLU A 101 -14.49 11.80 -1.55
N VAL A 102 -13.18 11.88 -1.42
CA VAL A 102 -12.46 13.05 -0.92
C VAL A 102 -11.56 13.57 -2.03
N ALA A 103 -11.80 14.81 -2.46
CA ALA A 103 -11.01 15.48 -3.49
C ALA A 103 -10.72 16.92 -3.04
N GLY A 104 -9.50 17.17 -2.57
CA GLY A 104 -9.15 18.42 -1.90
C GLY A 104 -10.04 18.67 -0.68
N THR A 105 -10.75 19.81 -0.66
CA THR A 105 -11.69 20.17 0.42
C THR A 105 -13.09 19.58 0.23
N ARG A 106 -13.40 19.01 -0.94
CA ARG A 106 -14.73 18.49 -1.25
C ARG A 106 -14.87 17.06 -0.76
N ARG A 107 -16.04 16.76 -0.18
CA ARG A 107 -16.41 15.43 0.29
C ARG A 107 -17.81 15.08 -0.18
N TYR A 108 -17.93 14.00 -0.94
CA TYR A 108 -19.23 13.47 -1.40
C TYR A 108 -19.41 12.07 -0.85
N SER A 109 -20.60 11.75 -0.36
CA SER A 109 -20.89 10.42 0.20
C SER A 109 -22.09 9.77 -0.45
N THR A 110 -22.02 8.46 -0.63
CA THR A 110 -23.14 7.65 -1.12
C THR A 110 -23.16 6.27 -0.45
N GLN A 111 -24.25 5.54 -0.66
CA GLN A 111 -24.36 4.12 -0.30
C GLN A 111 -24.13 3.27 -1.55
N ALA A 112 -23.35 2.21 -1.40
CA ALA A 112 -23.04 1.30 -2.50
C ALA A 112 -23.30 -0.15 -2.10
N LYS A 113 -23.62 -0.98 -3.10
CA LYS A 113 -23.71 -2.43 -2.96
C LYS A 113 -22.31 -3.03 -2.98
N MET A 114 -22.04 -3.92 -2.04
CA MET A 114 -20.78 -4.64 -1.92
C MET A 114 -20.97 -6.13 -2.23
N VAL A 115 -20.34 -6.61 -3.29
CA VAL A 115 -20.44 -7.98 -3.80
C VAL A 115 -19.07 -8.64 -3.69
N ASP A 116 -18.90 -9.55 -2.74
CA ASP A 116 -17.68 -10.34 -2.55
C ASP A 116 -17.90 -11.72 -3.15
N THR A 117 -16.96 -12.18 -3.96
CA THR A 117 -16.98 -13.51 -4.58
C THR A 117 -16.50 -14.62 -3.64
N GLY A 118 -15.87 -14.27 -2.52
CA GLY A 118 -15.21 -15.20 -1.60
C GLY A 118 -13.81 -15.63 -2.07
N THR A 119 -13.54 -15.56 -3.37
CA THR A 119 -12.30 -16.01 -4.03
C THR A 119 -11.38 -14.85 -4.39
N GLY A 120 -11.32 -13.85 -3.52
CA GLY A 120 -10.36 -12.74 -3.66
C GLY A 120 -10.76 -11.62 -4.61
N THR A 121 -12.04 -11.52 -4.96
CA THR A 121 -12.58 -10.41 -5.75
C THR A 121 -13.76 -9.76 -5.04
N LEU A 122 -13.77 -8.42 -5.03
CA LEU A 122 -14.79 -7.55 -4.44
C LEU A 122 -15.22 -6.48 -5.43
N TYR A 123 -16.53 -6.31 -5.59
CA TYR A 123 -17.12 -5.21 -6.33
C TYR A 123 -17.87 -4.27 -5.38
N ILE A 124 -17.71 -2.97 -5.61
CA ILE A 124 -18.48 -1.91 -4.94
C ILE A 124 -19.15 -1.09 -6.03
N ILE A 125 -20.47 -1.16 -6.08
CA ILE A 125 -21.29 -0.62 -7.17
C ILE A 125 -22.28 0.36 -6.57
N GLY A 126 -22.28 1.59 -7.04
CA GLY A 126 -23.12 2.65 -6.49
C GLY A 126 -23.28 3.84 -7.42
N SER A 127 -23.94 4.88 -6.91
CA SER A 127 -24.18 6.13 -7.63
C SER A 127 -23.87 7.32 -6.73
N PHE A 128 -23.11 8.30 -7.20
CA PHE A 128 -23.03 9.61 -6.54
C PHE A 128 -24.12 10.58 -7.03
N LYS A 129 -24.74 10.28 -8.18
CA LYS A 129 -25.90 11.01 -8.70
C LYS A 129 -27.16 10.69 -7.89
N ARG A 130 -27.65 11.68 -7.14
CA ARG A 130 -28.86 11.57 -6.29
C ARG A 130 -30.15 11.22 -7.04
N MET A 131 -30.23 11.52 -8.33
CA MET A 131 -31.47 11.40 -9.14
C MET A 131 -31.51 10.15 -10.03
N THR A 132 -30.47 9.31 -10.04
CA THR A 132 -30.42 8.13 -10.89
C THR A 132 -30.40 6.85 -10.06
N THR A 133 -31.34 5.96 -10.34
CA THR A 133 -31.38 4.60 -9.77
C THR A 133 -30.22 3.74 -10.25
N ASP A 134 -29.64 4.09 -11.40
CA ASP A 134 -28.55 3.35 -12.00
C ASP A 134 -27.19 3.75 -11.43
N PRO A 135 -26.32 2.76 -11.17
CA PRO A 135 -24.98 3.04 -10.70
C PRO A 135 -24.20 3.80 -11.76
N ASP A 136 -23.44 4.79 -11.29
CA ASP A 136 -22.54 5.61 -12.10
C ASP A 136 -21.05 5.27 -11.87
N PHE A 137 -20.77 4.36 -10.94
CA PHE A 137 -19.45 3.81 -10.74
C PHE A 137 -19.47 2.31 -10.41
N LYS A 138 -18.34 1.67 -10.69
CA LYS A 138 -18.01 0.30 -10.30
C LYS A 138 -16.54 0.24 -9.90
N LEU A 139 -16.30 0.02 -8.62
CA LEU A 139 -14.98 -0.22 -8.07
C LEU A 139 -14.77 -1.73 -7.97
N TYR A 140 -13.72 -2.21 -8.62
CA TYR A 140 -13.20 -3.57 -8.51
C TYR A 140 -11.98 -3.57 -7.61
N LEU A 141 -11.92 -4.50 -6.67
CA LEU A 141 -10.77 -4.75 -5.81
C LEU A 141 -10.48 -6.25 -5.76
N THR A 142 -9.21 -6.61 -5.76
CA THR A 142 -8.75 -7.98 -5.60
C THR A 142 -7.68 -8.09 -4.52
N SER A 143 -7.75 -9.18 -3.77
CA SER A 143 -6.68 -9.61 -2.86
C SER A 143 -5.62 -10.46 -3.56
N ASN A 144 -5.80 -10.80 -4.84
CA ASN A 144 -4.76 -11.43 -5.64
C ASN A 144 -3.77 -10.38 -6.15
N VAL A 145 -3.06 -9.76 -5.21
CA VAL A 145 -2.10 -8.68 -5.44
C VAL A 145 -0.81 -9.26 -6.01
N SER A 146 -0.19 -8.61 -7.00
CA SER A 146 1.10 -9.07 -7.55
C SER A 146 2.21 -8.98 -6.49
N SER A 147 3.32 -9.70 -6.69
CA SER A 147 4.44 -9.62 -5.74
C SER A 147 5.08 -8.22 -5.71
N SER A 148 5.11 -7.51 -6.84
CA SER A 148 5.58 -6.12 -6.90
C SER A 148 4.66 -5.18 -6.11
N ASP A 149 3.34 -5.28 -6.31
CA ASP A 149 2.37 -4.45 -5.59
C ASP A 149 2.38 -4.75 -4.08
N PHE A 150 2.59 -6.01 -3.71
CA PHE A 150 2.73 -6.41 -2.33
C PHE A 150 3.98 -5.81 -1.67
N ASN A 151 5.11 -5.82 -2.40
CA ASN A 151 6.36 -5.19 -1.95
C ASN A 151 6.24 -3.66 -1.85
N MET A 152 5.34 -3.05 -2.62
CA MET A 152 4.95 -1.63 -2.49
C MET A 152 3.99 -1.38 -1.32
N GLY A 153 3.67 -2.40 -0.53
CA GLY A 153 2.84 -2.28 0.67
C GLY A 153 1.34 -2.25 0.38
N TYR A 154 0.87 -2.83 -0.74
CA TYR A 154 -0.56 -2.95 -1.03
C TYR A 154 -1.16 -4.27 -0.53
N SER A 155 -2.33 -4.17 0.10
CA SER A 155 -3.14 -5.31 0.54
C SER A 155 -4.17 -5.74 -0.50
N MET A 156 -4.63 -4.78 -1.32
CA MET A 156 -5.56 -4.99 -2.42
C MET A 156 -5.24 -4.02 -3.56
N THR A 157 -5.46 -4.46 -4.78
CA THR A 157 -5.35 -3.65 -6.01
C THR A 157 -6.62 -3.80 -6.83
N GLY A 158 -6.80 -2.97 -7.84
CA GLY A 158 -7.96 -3.02 -8.70
C GLY A 158 -8.15 -1.74 -9.48
N THR A 159 -9.41 -1.45 -9.78
CA THR A 159 -9.78 -0.49 -10.81
C THR A 159 -11.09 0.21 -10.51
N LEU A 160 -11.18 1.48 -10.87
CA LEU A 160 -12.40 2.27 -10.79
C LEU A 160 -12.91 2.59 -12.19
N GLU A 161 -14.08 2.06 -12.49
CA GLU A 161 -14.86 2.41 -13.67
C GLU A 161 -15.91 3.46 -13.31
N ARG A 162 -16.04 4.49 -14.15
CA ARG A 162 -17.13 5.48 -14.07
C ARG A 162 -17.92 5.48 -15.37
N GLY A 163 -19.21 5.77 -15.29
CA GLY A 163 -20.07 5.75 -16.46
C GLY A 163 -21.54 5.78 -16.14
N CYS A 164 -22.34 5.12 -16.98
CA CYS A 164 -23.77 4.97 -16.78
C CYS A 164 -24.15 3.53 -17.13
N LYS A 165 -24.80 2.84 -16.19
CA LYS A 165 -25.29 1.48 -16.43
C LYS A 165 -26.34 1.42 -17.54
N LYS A 166 -27.24 2.42 -17.65
CA LYS A 166 -28.31 2.43 -18.68
C LYS A 166 -27.76 2.39 -20.09
N THR A 167 -26.67 3.11 -20.34
CA THR A 167 -26.01 3.18 -21.65
C THR A 167 -24.87 2.17 -21.79
N ASN A 168 -24.59 1.38 -20.74
CA ASN A 168 -23.47 0.45 -20.65
C ASN A 168 -22.09 1.07 -20.97
N THR A 169 -21.88 2.33 -20.58
CA THR A 169 -20.67 3.10 -20.92
C THR A 169 -19.70 3.21 -19.75
N PHE A 170 -19.45 2.11 -19.03
CA PHE A 170 -18.41 2.11 -18.00
C PHE A 170 -17.04 2.20 -18.67
N GLN A 171 -16.29 3.23 -18.31
CA GLN A 171 -14.91 3.41 -18.74
C GLN A 171 -14.00 3.32 -17.54
N MET A 172 -12.87 2.64 -17.73
CA MET A 172 -11.76 2.69 -16.80
C MET A 172 -11.33 4.15 -16.62
N THR A 173 -11.11 4.55 -15.37
CA THR A 173 -10.70 5.93 -15.06
C THR A 173 -9.50 5.98 -14.13
N HIS A 174 -9.41 5.04 -13.18
CA HIS A 174 -8.33 5.00 -12.20
C HIS A 174 -7.95 3.55 -11.90
N PHE A 175 -6.66 3.35 -11.63
CA PHE A 175 -6.21 2.25 -10.79
C PHE A 175 -6.56 2.54 -9.34
N ALA A 176 -6.95 1.51 -8.60
CA ALA A 176 -7.34 1.61 -7.22
C ALA A 176 -6.48 0.69 -6.35
N VAL A 177 -5.96 1.19 -5.24
CA VAL A 177 -5.18 0.37 -4.29
C VAL A 177 -5.56 0.66 -2.85
N ILE A 178 -5.42 -0.34 -2.00
CA ILE A 178 -5.54 -0.21 -0.55
C ILE A 178 -4.23 -0.66 0.07
N ARG A 179 -3.56 0.24 0.80
CA ARG A 179 -2.33 -0.06 1.52
C ARG A 179 -2.56 -1.03 2.68
N ARG A 180 -1.55 -1.83 3.00
CA ARG A 180 -1.54 -2.65 4.22
C ARG A 180 -1.46 -1.74 5.43
N ARG A 181 -2.13 -2.13 6.51
CA ARG A 181 -2.19 -1.36 7.77
C ARG A 181 -0.81 -1.04 8.35
N ASP A 182 0.10 -2.01 8.37
CA ASP A 182 1.48 -1.87 8.85
C ASP A 182 2.27 -0.87 8.00
N TYR A 183 2.01 -0.85 6.69
CA TYR A 183 2.69 0.04 5.76
C TYR A 183 2.15 1.47 5.85
N GLU A 184 0.85 1.67 6.05
CA GLU A 184 0.27 3.01 6.22
C GLU A 184 0.83 3.71 7.47
N LYS A 185 0.93 3.00 8.60
CA LYS A 185 1.47 3.56 9.86
C LYS A 185 2.92 4.05 9.72
N ALA A 186 3.74 3.35 8.94
CA ALA A 186 5.13 3.74 8.70
C ALA A 186 5.28 5.06 7.92
N TYR A 187 4.24 5.52 7.20
CA TYR A 187 4.23 6.84 6.57
C TYR A 187 3.60 7.93 7.45
N GLU A 188 2.79 7.55 8.44
CA GLU A 188 2.14 8.49 9.36
C GLU A 188 3.04 8.85 10.55
N ASP A 189 3.98 7.98 10.95
CA ASP A 189 5.00 8.24 11.97
C ASP A 189 6.36 8.62 11.36
N PRO A 190 6.73 9.91 11.29
CA PRO A 190 8.05 10.33 10.77
C PRO A 190 9.23 10.02 11.71
N ASN A 191 8.98 9.49 12.91
CA ASN A 191 10.00 9.06 13.87
C ASN A 191 9.60 7.73 14.51
N PRO A 192 10.00 6.57 13.96
CA PRO A 192 9.89 5.31 14.67
C PRO A 192 10.93 5.31 15.80
N THR A 193 10.50 5.37 17.05
CA THR A 193 11.35 5.17 18.25
C THR A 193 11.84 3.73 18.35
#